data_AF-A0A4Q3XEN9-F1
#
_entry.id   AF-A0A4Q3XEN9-F1
#
_cell.length_a   1.000
_cell.length_b   1.000
_cell.length_c   1.000
_cell.angle_alpha   90.00
_cell.angle_beta   90.00
_cell.angle_gamma   90.00
#
_symmetry.space_group_name_H-M   'P 1'
#
loop_
_entity.id
_entity.type
_entity.pdbx_description
1 polymer ?
#
loop_
_entity_poly.entity_id
_entity_poly.type
_entity_poly.pdbx_seq_one_letter_code
_entity_poly.pdbx_strand_id
1 'polypeptide(L)'
;MTRKAIWLLASLGLLLGVLHLTLTLPIYGRLSLEALWFAGSGLAVVCAALMNIVALRSRPPLTHWAVVTANLLIAGFFAAAWPLLPSPQVAVGFVIFIVLAACFGLISVWREKAAQPAAAS
;
A
#
# COMPACT_ATOMS: atom_id res chain seq x y z
N MET A 1 5.41 14.63 6.16
CA MET A 1 5.48 14.45 4.69
C MET A 1 4.39 15.26 4.02
N THR A 2 4.64 15.82 2.83
CA THR A 2 3.63 16.56 2.08
C THR A 2 2.64 15.59 1.42
N ARG A 3 1.38 16.02 1.21
CA ARG A 3 0.35 15.26 0.48
C ARG A 3 0.83 14.75 -0.89
N LYS A 4 1.75 15.50 -1.52
CA LYS A 4 2.41 15.14 -2.79
C LYS A 4 3.22 13.85 -2.68
N ALA A 5 3.93 13.65 -1.56
CA ALA A 5 4.73 12.45 -1.35
C ALA A 5 3.88 11.19 -1.17
N ILE A 6 2.73 11.30 -0.49
CA ILE A 6 1.78 10.17 -0.37
C ILE A 6 1.20 9.82 -1.74
N TRP A 7 0.83 10.83 -2.54
CA TRP A 7 0.42 10.62 -3.94
C TRP A 7 1.48 9.90 -4.75
N LEU A 8 2.72 10.37 -4.69
CA LEU A 8 3.85 9.76 -5.40
C LEU A 8 4.02 8.29 -5.00
N LEU A 9 4.05 7.99 -3.70
CA LEU A 9 4.23 6.62 -3.21
C LEU A 9 3.06 5.71 -3.61
N ALA A 10 1.82 6.19 -3.51
CA ALA A 10 0.64 5.44 -3.95
C ALA A 10 0.68 5.18 -5.46
N SER A 11 1.11 6.17 -6.27
CA SER A 11 1.29 6.00 -7.71
C SER A 11 2.41 5.02 -8.07
N LEU A 12 3.51 5.02 -7.32
CA LEU A 12 4.60 4.04 -7.49
C LEU A 12 4.13 2.62 -7.14
N GLY A 13 3.38 2.46 -6.05
CA GLY A 13 2.74 1.20 -5.70
C GLY A 13 1.79 0.72 -6.80
N LEU A 14 0.94 1.62 -7.31
CA LEU A 14 0.01 1.30 -8.40
C LEU A 14 0.77 0.83 -9.66
N LEU A 15 1.82 1.56 -10.04
CA LEU A 15 2.66 1.20 -11.18
C LEU A 15 3.30 -0.19 -10.98
N LEU A 16 3.85 -0.46 -9.79
CA LEU A 16 4.45 -1.75 -9.46
C LEU A 16 3.44 -2.90 -9.61
N GLY A 17 2.21 -2.72 -9.09
CA GLY A 17 1.16 -3.72 -9.18
C GLY A 17 0.66 -3.94 -10.62
N VAL A 18 0.49 -2.85 -11.38
CA VAL A 18 0.12 -2.94 -12.81
C VAL A 18 1.19 -3.67 -13.61
N LEU A 19 2.48 -3.38 -13.37
CA LEU A 19 3.58 -4.09 -14.02
C LEU A 19 3.57 -5.59 -13.69
N HIS A 20 3.25 -5.98 -12.45
CA HIS A 20 3.11 -7.41 -12.12
C HIS A 20 2.01 -8.06 -12.96
N LEU A 21 0.84 -7.44 -13.03
CA LEU A 21 -0.29 -7.99 -13.80
C LEU A 21 0.03 -8.08 -15.30
N THR A 22 0.58 -7.01 -15.90
CA THR A 22 0.84 -6.96 -17.33
C THR A 22 2.03 -7.84 -17.75
N LEU A 23 3.04 -7.99 -16.90
CA LEU A 23 4.22 -8.80 -17.19
C LEU A 23 4.08 -10.26 -16.77
N THR A 24 3.00 -10.66 -16.07
CA THR A 24 2.82 -12.05 -15.62
C THR A 24 2.93 -13.04 -16.79
N LEU A 25 2.08 -12.91 -17.81
CA LEU A 25 2.10 -13.85 -18.93
C LEU A 25 3.39 -13.77 -19.76
N PRO A 26 3.91 -12.57 -20.10
CA PRO A 26 5.21 -12.45 -20.77
C PRO A 26 6.38 -13.11 -20.03
N ILE A 27 6.42 -13.04 -18.69
CA ILE A 27 7.52 -13.62 -17.88
C ILE A 27 7.39 -15.14 -17.76
N TYR A 28 6.18 -15.63 -17.47
CA TYR A 28 5.99 -17.06 -17.14
C TYR A 28 5.64 -17.93 -18.36
N GLY A 29 5.20 -17.33 -19.47
CA GLY A 29 4.88 -18.02 -20.74
C GLY A 29 3.66 -18.95 -20.70
N ARG A 30 3.15 -19.27 -19.50
CA ARG A 30 1.98 -20.13 -19.26
C ARG A 30 1.35 -19.81 -17.91
N LEU A 31 0.09 -20.19 -17.75
CA LEU A 31 -0.56 -20.19 -16.44
C LEU A 31 0.06 -21.30 -15.58
N SER A 32 0.60 -20.90 -14.44
CA SER A 32 1.22 -21.77 -13.44
C SER A 32 0.95 -21.20 -12.04
N LEU A 33 1.23 -21.97 -10.99
CA LEU A 33 1.07 -21.50 -9.61
C LEU A 33 1.92 -20.25 -9.35
N GLU A 34 3.14 -20.23 -9.86
CA GLU A 34 4.05 -19.08 -9.76
C GLU A 34 3.51 -17.85 -10.50
N ALA A 35 2.95 -18.05 -11.69
CA ALA A 35 2.31 -16.97 -12.45
C ALA A 35 1.10 -16.42 -11.70
N LEU A 36 0.28 -17.29 -11.09
CA LEU A 36 -0.87 -16.89 -10.29
C LEU A 36 -0.44 -16.13 -9.03
N TRP A 37 0.63 -16.56 -8.37
CA TRP A 37 1.20 -15.86 -7.22
C TRP A 37 1.74 -14.47 -7.59
N PHE A 38 2.46 -14.38 -8.71
CA PHE A 38 2.98 -13.12 -9.23
C PHE A 38 1.84 -12.15 -9.62
N ALA A 39 0.82 -12.63 -10.34
CA ALA A 39 -0.36 -11.84 -10.65
C ALA A 39 -1.15 -11.45 -9.38
N GLY A 40 -1.33 -12.38 -8.45
CA GLY A 40 -2.09 -12.18 -7.21
C GLY A 40 -1.46 -11.13 -6.31
N SER A 41 -0.13 -11.16 -6.15
CA SER A 41 0.61 -10.11 -5.44
C SER A 41 0.49 -8.76 -6.15
N GLY A 42 0.58 -8.74 -7.48
CA GLY A 42 0.32 -7.56 -8.30
C GLY A 42 -1.07 -6.95 -8.05
N LEU A 43 -2.11 -7.78 -8.05
CA LEU A 43 -3.49 -7.37 -7.79
C LEU A 43 -3.65 -6.80 -6.38
N ALA A 44 -3.08 -7.46 -5.37
CA ALA A 44 -3.12 -6.99 -3.99
C ALA A 44 -2.46 -5.60 -3.84
N VAL A 45 -1.32 -5.40 -4.51
CA VAL A 45 -0.61 -4.11 -4.57
C VAL A 45 -1.45 -3.03 -5.26
N VAL A 46 -2.11 -3.34 -6.38
CA VAL A 46 -3.04 -2.42 -7.06
C VAL A 46 -4.17 -1.99 -6.13
N CYS A 47 -4.83 -2.95 -5.48
CA CYS A 47 -5.92 -2.67 -4.54
C CYS A 47 -5.45 -1.77 -3.39
N ALA A 48 -4.32 -2.10 -2.76
CA ALA A 48 -3.75 -1.30 -1.69
C ALA A 48 -3.40 0.12 -2.16
N ALA A 49 -2.78 0.29 -3.34
CA ALA A 49 -2.47 1.59 -3.89
C ALA A 49 -3.73 2.44 -4.16
N LEU A 50 -4.79 1.85 -4.71
CA LEU A 50 -6.07 2.52 -4.93
C LEU A 50 -6.72 2.95 -3.61
N MET A 51 -6.67 2.11 -2.57
CA MET A 51 -7.17 2.47 -1.23
C MET A 51 -6.44 3.70 -0.68
N ASN A 52 -5.11 3.78 -0.83
CA ASN A 52 -4.34 4.97 -0.43
C ASN A 52 -4.79 6.23 -1.18
N ILE A 53 -5.03 6.12 -2.49
CA ILE A 53 -5.53 7.23 -3.32
C ILE A 53 -6.91 7.70 -2.85
N VAL A 54 -7.81 6.78 -2.52
CA VAL A 54 -9.14 7.10 -2.00
C VAL A 54 -9.03 7.77 -0.62
N ALA A 55 -8.19 7.26 0.28
CA ALA A 55 -8.02 7.81 1.62
C ALA A 55 -7.45 9.25 1.61
N LEU A 56 -6.68 9.64 0.58
CA LEU A 56 -6.23 11.03 0.37
C LEU A 56 -7.36 12.03 0.09
N ARG A 57 -8.55 11.55 -0.26
CA ARG A 57 -9.76 12.34 -0.47
C ARG A 57 -10.80 12.14 0.64
N SER A 58 -10.56 11.21 1.55
CA SER A 58 -11.49 10.83 2.61
C SER A 58 -11.30 11.65 3.89
N ARG A 59 -12.42 11.93 4.57
CA ARG A 59 -12.45 12.63 5.88
C ARG A 59 -12.57 11.69 7.09
N PRO A 60 -13.38 10.61 7.04
CA PRO A 60 -13.57 9.74 8.20
C PRO A 60 -12.28 9.07 8.69
N PRO A 61 -12.04 9.02 10.02
CA PRO A 61 -10.86 8.38 10.61
C PRO A 61 -10.84 6.86 10.35
N LEU A 62 -12.01 6.23 10.29
CA LEU A 62 -12.14 4.80 9.97
C LEU A 62 -11.50 4.45 8.62
N THR A 63 -11.65 5.31 7.60
CA THR A 63 -11.03 5.10 6.30
C THR A 63 -9.51 5.12 6.39
N HIS A 64 -8.95 6.03 7.20
CA HIS A 64 -7.49 6.13 7.35
C HIS A 64 -6.94 4.93 8.11
N TRP A 65 -7.59 4.51 9.19
CA TRP A 65 -7.21 3.29 9.92
C TRP A 65 -7.33 2.03 9.07
N ALA A 66 -8.38 1.90 8.24
CA ALA A 66 -8.49 0.79 7.29
C ALA A 66 -7.30 0.75 6.31
N VAL A 67 -6.86 1.91 5.81
CA VAL A 67 -5.68 2.01 4.94
C VAL A 67 -4.37 1.72 5.67
N VAL A 68 -4.22 2.17 6.92
CA VAL A 68 -3.06 1.79 7.75
C VAL A 68 -2.98 0.28 7.89
N THR A 69 -4.09 -0.38 8.24
CA THR A 69 -4.14 -1.84 8.36
C THR A 69 -3.81 -2.53 7.04
N ALA A 70 -4.40 -2.11 5.92
CA ALA A 70 -4.11 -2.70 4.61
C ALA A 70 -2.63 -2.56 4.22
N ASN A 71 -2.03 -1.38 4.46
CA ASN A 71 -0.62 -1.13 4.19
C ASN A 71 0.30 -1.99 5.07
N LEU A 72 -0.03 -2.17 6.35
CA LEU A 72 0.73 -3.05 7.25
C LEU A 72 0.62 -4.52 6.86
N LEU A 73 -0.56 -4.98 6.41
CA LEU A 73 -0.74 -6.34 5.93
C LEU A 73 0.08 -6.59 4.66
N ILE A 74 0.10 -5.65 3.71
CA ILE A 74 0.92 -5.76 2.50
C ILE A 74 2.42 -5.67 2.82
N ALA A 75 2.83 -4.77 3.72
CA ALA A 75 4.22 -4.72 4.18
C ALA A 75 4.61 -6.04 4.86
N GLY A 76 3.74 -6.59 5.71
CA GLY A 76 3.93 -7.91 6.33
C GLY A 76 4.06 -9.03 5.30
N PHE A 77 3.25 -9.00 4.24
CA PHE A 77 3.35 -9.92 3.12
C PHE A 77 4.72 -9.82 2.41
N PHE A 78 5.19 -8.61 2.10
CA PHE A 78 6.53 -8.42 1.52
C PHE A 78 7.66 -8.87 2.46
N ALA A 79 7.54 -8.62 3.76
CA ALA A 79 8.51 -9.09 4.75
C ALA A 79 8.55 -10.62 4.81
N ALA A 80 7.38 -11.27 4.78
CA ALA A 80 7.26 -12.73 4.74
C ALA A 80 7.77 -13.33 3.42
N ALA A 81 7.68 -12.60 2.31
CA ALA A 81 8.19 -13.02 1.01
C ALA A 81 9.72 -12.94 0.91
N TRP A 82 10.39 -12.11 1.72
CA TRP A 82 11.82 -11.84 1.62
C TRP A 82 12.73 -13.10 1.69
N PRO A 83 12.52 -14.07 2.60
CA PRO A 83 13.35 -15.28 2.64
C PRO A 83 13.21 -16.17 1.40
N LEU A 84 12.09 -16.04 0.68
CA LEU A 84 11.79 -16.83 -0.52
C LEU A 84 12.23 -16.12 -1.81
N LEU A 85 12.15 -14.78 -1.82
CA LEU A 85 12.43 -13.96 -3.00
C LEU A 85 13.13 -12.65 -2.58
N PRO A 86 14.44 -12.70 -2.27
CA PRO A 86 15.21 -11.52 -1.87
C PRO A 86 15.55 -10.68 -3.10
N SER A 87 14.58 -9.89 -3.57
CA SER A 87 14.70 -9.09 -4.78
C SER A 87 14.43 -7.60 -4.50
N PRO A 88 15.00 -6.68 -5.31
CA PRO A 88 14.78 -5.25 -5.13
C PRO A 88 13.30 -4.87 -5.13
N GLN A 89 12.46 -5.52 -5.94
CA GLN A 89 11.03 -5.20 -5.98
C GLN A 89 10.31 -5.53 -4.65
N VAL A 90 10.74 -6.57 -3.93
CA VAL A 90 10.16 -6.94 -2.63
C VAL A 90 10.54 -5.91 -1.57
N ALA A 91 11.81 -5.49 -1.54
CA ALA A 91 12.28 -4.44 -0.63
C ALA A 91 11.60 -3.09 -0.91
N VAL A 92 11.48 -2.69 -2.18
CA VAL A 92 10.81 -1.45 -2.58
C VAL A 92 9.33 -1.49 -2.20
N GLY A 93 8.64 -2.61 -2.45
CA GLY A 93 7.25 -2.81 -2.03
C GLY A 93 7.09 -2.63 -0.52
N PHE A 94 7.90 -3.33 0.28
CA PHE A 94 7.91 -3.19 1.74
C PHE A 94 8.05 -1.73 2.18
N VAL A 95 9.05 -1.02 1.66
CA VAL A 95 9.33 0.37 2.03
C VAL A 95 8.19 1.32 1.64
N ILE A 96 7.60 1.16 0.45
CA ILE A 96 6.47 1.98 0.02
C ILE A 96 5.30 1.84 1.01
N PHE A 97 4.92 0.61 1.33
CA PHE A 97 3.74 0.36 2.14
C PHE A 97 3.95 0.68 3.62
N ILE A 98 5.16 0.49 4.17
CA ILE A 98 5.44 0.92 5.55
C ILE A 98 5.41 2.44 5.70
N VAL A 99 5.95 3.18 4.70
CA VAL A 99 5.92 4.65 4.72
C VAL A 99 4.49 5.17 4.55
N LEU A 100 3.68 4.54 3.70
CA LEU A 100 2.26 4.87 3.55
C LEU A 100 1.47 4.60 4.85
N ALA A 101 1.71 3.47 5.52
CA ALA A 101 1.11 3.16 6.83
C ALA A 101 1.45 4.25 7.86
N ALA A 102 2.73 4.62 7.97
CA ALA A 102 3.16 5.67 8.89
C ALA A 102 2.51 7.03 8.56
N CYS A 103 2.43 7.40 7.28
CA CYS A 103 1.78 8.65 6.86
C CYS A 103 0.32 8.73 7.28
N PHE A 104 -0.47 7.69 7.01
CA PHE A 104 -1.89 7.68 7.34
C PHE A 104 -2.13 7.55 8.85
N GLY A 105 -1.30 6.81 9.58
CA GLY A 105 -1.38 6.72 11.04
C GLY A 105 -1.15 8.08 11.69
N LEU A 106 -0.11 8.81 11.26
CA LEU A 106 0.16 10.17 11.75
C LEU A 106 -0.97 11.16 11.44
N ILE A 107 -1.55 11.10 10.23
CA ILE A 107 -2.70 11.94 9.86
C ILE A 107 -3.90 11.65 10.76
N SER A 108 -4.18 10.37 11.03
CA SER A 108 -5.32 9.94 11.86
C SER A 108 -5.18 10.47 13.29
N VAL A 109 -4.03 10.24 13.92
CA VAL A 109 -3.73 10.70 15.28
C VAL A 109 -3.80 12.22 15.39
N TRP A 110 -3.25 12.94 14.40
CA TRP A 110 -3.29 14.41 14.41
C TRP A 110 -4.72 14.95 14.28
N ARG A 111 -5.55 14.35 13.42
CA ARG A 111 -6.96 14.74 13.26
C ARG A 111 -7.79 14.48 14.52
N GLU A 112 -7.60 13.33 15.16
CA GLU A 112 -8.28 12.99 16.41
C GLU A 112 -7.93 13.99 17.52
N LYS A 113 -6.64 14.34 17.68
CA LYS A 113 -6.20 15.38 18.63
C LYS A 113 -6.76 16.75 18.33
N ALA A 114 -6.83 17.15 17.05
CA ALA A 114 -7.37 18.44 16.65
C ALA A 114 -8.90 18.56 16.87
N ALA A 115 -9.62 17.44 16.89
CA ALA A 115 -11.06 17.41 17.13
C ALA A 115 -11.44 17.51 18.63
N GLN A 116 -10.54 17.10 19.54
CA GLN A 116 -10.78 17.12 21.00
C GLN A 116 -11.04 18.52 21.60
N PRO A 117 -10.29 19.60 21.27
CA PRO A 117 -10.55 20.92 21.85
C PRO A 117 -11.87 21.55 21.37
N ALA A 118 -12.46 21.10 20.27
CA ALA A 118 -13.72 21.63 19.74
C ALA A 118 -14.98 20.97 20.34
N ALA A 119 -14.84 19.85 21.06
CA ALA A 119 -15.94 19.12 21.68
C ALA A 119 -16.10 19.40 23.18
N ALA A 120 -15.16 20.16 23.77
CA ALA A 120 -15.12 20.50 25.20
C ALA A 120 -15.65 21.92 25.52
N SER A 121 -16.26 22.60 24.53
CA SER A 121 -16.89 23.92 24.62
C SER A 121 -18.35 23.84 24.21
#